data_AF-A0A9Y4NGT8-F1
#
_entry.id   AF-A0A9Y4NGT8-F1
#
_cell.length_a   1.000
_cell.length_b   1.000
_cell.length_c   1.000
_cell.angle_alpha   90.00
_cell.angle_beta   90.00
_cell.angle_gamma   90.00
#
_symmetry.space_group_name_H-M   'P 1'
#
loop_
_entity.id
_entity.type
_entity.pdbx_description
1 polymer ?
#
loop_
_entity_poly.entity_id
_entity_poly.type
_entity_poly.pdbx_seq_one_letter_code
_entity_poly.pdbx_strand_id
1 'polypeptide(L)'
;MESKPDGAASLSCEELAAVEDEEVLNKMLDNATDFEERRMIRAALRDLLKKKRDKREQDRGSRQQDLRQQGLSKGGTTGGGVSVGRASMNQQPTTNSESDLLRDHILLSVSILYFHFIPSIFSEAPGQSSASGPFNRTAGGKAGPASAQQCPPAAAPNAKNVKQMLLDWCRAKTEPYEGVDIQNFSSSWKDGIAFCALVHRFFPDSFEYSILNPNQHKENFQLAFSTAERLAGCPPLLDPDDLVRMREPDWKCVYTYIQEFYRCLVEKGLVKTKKRP
;
A
#
# COMPACT_ATOMS: atom_id res chain seq x y z
N MET A 1 11.47 32.67 -48.41
CA MET A 1 10.25 32.24 -47.69
C MET A 1 10.61 30.89 -47.08
N GLU A 2 11.32 30.79 -45.97
CA GLU A 2 11.01 31.35 -44.64
C GLU A 2 9.55 31.04 -44.30
N SER A 3 9.19 30.19 -43.33
CA SER A 3 9.91 29.60 -42.20
C SER A 3 9.09 28.40 -41.70
N LYS A 4 9.79 27.34 -41.27
CA LYS A 4 9.24 26.22 -40.49
C LYS A 4 8.95 26.71 -39.07
N PRO A 5 7.76 26.52 -38.48
CA PRO A 5 7.59 26.77 -37.05
C PRO A 5 7.93 25.49 -36.28
N ASP A 6 9.02 25.59 -35.53
CA ASP A 6 9.46 24.66 -34.50
C ASP A 6 8.55 24.68 -33.27
N GLY A 7 8.56 23.57 -32.53
CA GLY A 7 8.47 23.61 -31.06
C GLY A 7 7.07 23.58 -30.45
N ALA A 8 6.40 22.42 -30.50
CA ALA A 8 5.50 22.06 -29.40
C ALA A 8 6.40 21.85 -28.17
N ALA A 9 6.36 22.82 -27.25
CA ALA A 9 7.21 22.90 -26.07
C ALA A 9 7.07 21.63 -25.22
N SER A 10 8.14 20.83 -25.18
CA SER A 10 8.29 19.74 -24.22
C SER A 10 8.38 20.37 -22.84
N LEU A 11 7.38 20.12 -21.98
CA LEU A 11 7.41 20.52 -20.58
C LEU A 11 8.69 19.97 -19.94
N SER A 12 9.61 20.85 -19.55
CA SER A 12 10.90 20.42 -19.01
C SER A 12 10.77 20.07 -17.53
N CYS A 13 11.59 19.12 -17.07
CA CYS A 13 11.65 18.69 -15.66
C CYS A 13 11.82 19.87 -14.68
N GLU A 14 12.57 20.88 -15.12
CA GLU A 14 12.96 22.04 -14.31
C GLU A 14 11.79 23.01 -14.12
N GLU A 15 10.96 23.20 -15.14
CA GLU A 15 9.72 24.01 -15.05
C GLU A 15 8.71 23.37 -14.10
N LEU A 16 8.59 22.04 -14.12
CA LEU A 16 7.69 21.29 -13.23
C LEU A 16 8.18 21.31 -11.77
N ALA A 17 9.49 21.28 -11.53
CA ALA A 17 10.08 21.35 -10.19
C ALA A 17 9.94 22.74 -9.54
N ALA A 18 9.74 23.80 -10.34
CA ALA A 18 9.52 25.16 -9.86
C ALA A 18 8.07 25.43 -9.41
N VAL A 19 7.13 24.54 -9.73
CA VAL A 19 5.73 24.72 -9.35
C VAL A 19 5.52 24.37 -7.86
N GLU A 20 5.22 25.38 -7.06
CA GLU A 20 4.95 25.23 -5.62
C GLU A 20 3.46 24.99 -5.29
N ASP A 21 2.59 25.07 -6.31
CA ASP A 21 1.15 24.90 -6.19
C ASP A 21 0.68 23.52 -6.66
N GLU A 22 0.00 22.83 -5.76
CA GLU A 22 -0.54 21.49 -5.95
C GLU A 22 -1.70 21.47 -6.95
N GLU A 23 -2.53 22.52 -6.96
CA GLU A 23 -3.68 22.65 -7.86
C GLU A 23 -3.22 22.86 -9.31
N VAL A 24 -2.12 23.59 -9.50
CA VAL A 24 -1.51 23.80 -10.82
C VAL A 24 -0.97 22.50 -11.40
N LEU A 25 -0.26 21.70 -10.60
CA LEU A 25 0.25 20.39 -11.04
C LEU A 25 -0.88 19.39 -11.34
N ASN A 26 -1.95 19.37 -10.55
CA ASN A 26 -3.13 18.54 -10.83
C ASN A 26 -3.86 18.97 -12.12
N LYS A 27 -4.02 20.28 -12.33
CA LYS A 27 -4.59 20.81 -13.57
C LYS A 27 -3.71 20.50 -14.79
N MET A 28 -2.39 20.50 -14.65
CA MET A 28 -1.48 20.06 -15.71
C MET A 28 -1.62 18.55 -15.97
N LEU A 29 -1.87 17.74 -14.93
CA LEU A 29 -2.07 16.30 -15.03
C LEU A 29 -3.35 15.92 -15.79
N ASP A 30 -4.39 16.74 -15.68
CA ASP A 30 -5.67 16.55 -16.37
C ASP A 30 -5.60 16.94 -17.84
N ASN A 31 -4.76 17.92 -18.18
CA ASN A 31 -4.54 18.37 -19.55
C ASN A 31 -3.43 17.60 -20.28
N ALA A 32 -2.56 16.88 -19.57
CA ALA A 32 -1.47 16.12 -20.17
C ALA A 32 -1.97 14.84 -20.86
N THR A 33 -1.72 14.75 -22.17
CA THR A 33 -2.04 13.58 -23.00
C THR A 33 -0.83 12.66 -23.21
N ASP A 34 0.39 13.18 -23.07
CA ASP A 34 1.61 12.39 -23.22
C ASP A 34 1.96 11.61 -21.95
N PHE A 35 2.44 10.38 -22.11
CA PHE A 35 2.77 9.51 -20.99
C PHE A 35 3.97 10.01 -20.19
N GLU A 36 4.99 10.55 -20.87
CA GLU A 36 6.20 11.05 -20.22
C GLU A 36 5.89 12.38 -19.50
N GLU A 37 5.12 13.28 -20.11
CA GLU A 37 4.62 14.49 -19.43
C GLU A 37 3.85 14.13 -18.16
N ARG A 38 2.93 13.16 -18.25
CA ARG A 38 2.12 12.72 -17.10
C ARG A 38 2.96 12.06 -16.02
N ARG A 39 4.06 11.39 -16.39
CA ARG A 39 5.02 10.81 -15.45
C ARG A 39 5.82 11.91 -14.72
N MET A 40 6.25 12.94 -15.45
CA MET A 40 7.02 14.07 -14.92
C MET A 40 6.17 14.94 -13.99
N ILE A 41 4.93 15.25 -14.37
CA ILE A 41 4.00 16.01 -13.53
C ILE A 41 3.72 15.27 -12.22
N ARG A 42 3.50 13.94 -12.28
CA ARG A 42 3.36 13.12 -11.06
C ARG A 42 4.63 13.09 -10.22
N ALA A 43 5.81 13.20 -10.82
CA ALA A 43 7.07 13.26 -10.08
C ALA A 43 7.21 14.58 -9.31
N ALA A 44 6.95 15.69 -9.98
CA ALA A 44 6.93 17.01 -9.34
C ALA A 44 5.91 17.10 -8.20
N LEU A 45 4.71 16.52 -8.39
CA LEU A 45 3.69 16.48 -7.33
C LEU A 45 4.15 15.73 -6.08
N ARG A 46 4.85 14.59 -6.26
CA ARG A 46 5.44 13.82 -5.15
C ARG A 46 6.51 14.64 -4.42
N ASP A 47 7.38 15.31 -5.15
CA ASP A 47 8.46 16.11 -4.57
C ASP A 47 7.92 17.35 -3.85
N LEU A 48 6.87 17.97 -4.38
CA LEU A 48 6.19 19.10 -3.74
C LEU A 48 5.55 18.71 -2.40
N LEU A 49 4.80 17.59 -2.38
CA LEU A 49 4.18 17.09 -1.16
C LEU A 49 5.22 16.65 -0.12
N LYS A 50 6.32 16.04 -0.56
CA LYS A 50 7.47 15.69 0.29
C LYS A 50 8.11 16.94 0.89
N LYS A 51 8.36 17.97 0.08
CA LYS A 51 8.92 19.26 0.53
C LYS A 51 7.98 19.96 1.53
N LYS A 52 6.66 19.93 1.32
CA LYS A 52 5.67 20.46 2.29
C LYS A 52 5.70 19.70 3.62
N ARG A 53 5.91 18.38 3.60
CA ARG A 53 6.05 17.57 4.82
C ARG A 53 7.34 17.87 5.56
N ASP A 54 8.47 17.82 4.87
CA ASP A 54 9.79 18.01 5.47
C ASP A 54 9.93 19.46 6.01
N LYS A 55 9.33 20.44 5.33
CA LYS A 55 9.24 21.83 5.84
C LYS A 55 8.44 21.94 7.14
N ARG A 56 7.36 21.17 7.32
CA ARG A 56 6.60 21.12 8.59
C ARG A 56 7.41 20.44 9.70
N GLU A 57 8.16 19.40 9.39
CA GLU A 57 9.04 18.74 10.37
C GLU A 57 10.18 19.66 10.81
N GLN A 58 10.74 20.43 9.87
CA GLN A 58 11.77 21.42 10.15
C GLN A 58 11.25 22.59 11.00
N ASP A 59 10.03 23.07 10.76
CA ASP A 59 9.38 24.10 11.61
C ASP A 59 9.15 23.57 13.04
N ARG A 60 8.76 22.30 13.20
CA ARG A 60 8.63 21.66 14.52
C ARG A 60 9.97 21.53 15.23
N GLY A 61 11.02 21.11 14.52
CA GLY A 61 12.37 20.99 15.05
C GLY A 61 12.97 22.35 15.43
N SER A 62 12.75 23.38 14.59
CA SER A 62 13.25 24.74 14.84
C SER A 62 12.56 25.37 16.03
N ARG A 63 11.23 25.25 16.16
CA ARG A 63 10.49 25.71 17.35
C ARG A 63 10.97 25.01 18.63
N GLN A 64 11.27 23.72 18.54
CA GLN A 64 11.79 22.96 19.68
C GLN A 64 13.22 23.37 20.06
N GLN A 65 14.06 23.74 19.09
CA GLN A 65 15.39 24.30 19.36
C GLN A 65 15.35 25.73 19.91
N ASP A 66 14.45 26.59 19.41
CA ASP A 66 14.24 27.94 19.93
C ASP A 66 13.77 27.92 21.38
N LEU A 67 12.83 27.03 21.74
CA LEU A 67 12.42 26.79 23.12
C LEU A 67 13.59 26.36 24.02
N ARG A 68 14.54 25.60 23.46
CA ARG A 68 15.72 25.12 24.19
C ARG A 68 16.79 26.20 24.35
N GLN A 69 16.93 27.14 23.41
CA GLN A 69 17.81 28.31 23.54
C GLN A 69 17.20 29.40 24.45
N GLN A 70 15.87 29.60 24.40
CA GLN A 70 15.17 30.53 25.31
C GLN A 70 15.13 30.01 26.75
N GLY A 71 15.10 28.68 26.96
CA GLY A 71 15.19 28.05 28.27
C GLY A 71 16.54 28.18 28.98
N LEU A 72 17.60 28.61 28.28
CA LEU A 72 18.93 28.84 28.84
C LEU A 72 19.22 30.32 29.15
N SER A 73 18.30 31.25 28.85
CA SER A 73 18.59 32.69 28.88
C SER A 73 17.62 33.58 29.67
N LYS A 74 16.58 33.07 30.34
CA LYS A 74 15.74 33.90 31.23
C LYS A 74 15.38 33.25 32.56
N GLY A 75 16.27 33.42 33.54
CA GLY A 75 15.82 33.73 34.91
C GLY A 75 15.52 35.22 34.99
N GLY A 76 14.27 35.60 35.23
CA GLY A 76 13.91 37.01 35.46
C GLY A 76 12.44 37.38 35.23
N THR A 77 11.68 37.40 36.33
CA THR A 77 10.83 38.53 36.78
C THR A 77 9.57 38.92 35.98
N THR A 78 8.42 38.61 36.61
CA THR A 78 7.14 39.36 36.77
C THR A 78 6.36 39.91 35.57
N GLY A 79 5.03 39.79 35.66
CA GLY A 79 4.12 40.91 35.36
C GLY A 79 2.87 40.50 34.58
N GLY A 80 1.70 40.74 35.17
CA GLY A 80 0.38 40.40 34.63
C GLY A 80 -0.09 41.23 33.44
N GLY A 81 -1.28 40.90 32.94
CA GLY A 81 -1.97 41.70 31.93
C GLY A 81 -3.10 40.95 31.22
N VAL A 82 -4.33 41.43 31.40
CA VAL A 82 -5.63 40.89 30.97
C VAL A 82 -6.03 41.40 29.58
N SER A 83 -6.80 40.63 28.77
CA SER A 83 -8.06 41.04 28.08
C SER A 83 -8.42 40.08 26.92
N VAL A 84 -9.55 39.36 26.98
CA VAL A 84 -10.91 39.67 26.43
C VAL A 84 -11.01 39.49 24.89
N GLY A 85 -12.02 38.72 24.45
CA GLY A 85 -12.63 38.89 23.12
C GLY A 85 -13.01 37.60 22.39
N ARG A 86 -14.16 37.01 22.75
CA ARG A 86 -14.82 35.90 22.04
C ARG A 86 -15.57 36.43 20.82
N ALA A 87 -15.35 35.85 19.65
CA ALA A 87 -16.30 35.92 18.52
C ALA A 87 -16.39 34.52 17.88
N SER A 88 -17.52 33.86 18.14
CA SER A 88 -17.88 32.53 17.64
C SER A 88 -18.80 32.74 16.45
N MET A 89 -18.29 32.60 15.23
CA MET A 89 -19.07 32.59 14.00
C MET A 89 -19.22 31.13 13.56
N ASN A 90 -20.37 30.55 13.84
CA ASN A 90 -20.71 29.18 13.48
C ASN A 90 -21.16 29.15 12.02
N GLN A 91 -20.29 28.69 11.12
CA GLN A 91 -20.69 28.20 9.79
C GLN A 91 -20.41 26.70 9.78
N GLN A 92 -21.47 25.90 9.73
CA GLN A 92 -21.38 24.47 9.43
C GLN A 92 -20.99 24.31 7.96
N PRO A 93 -19.95 23.53 7.62
CA PRO A 93 -19.83 22.94 6.29
C PRO A 93 -20.61 21.63 6.27
N THR A 94 -21.36 21.48 5.20
CA THR A 94 -22.14 20.30 4.82
C THR A 94 -21.34 19.01 4.89
N THR A 95 -21.99 17.99 5.45
CA THR A 95 -21.57 16.59 5.54
C THR A 95 -21.27 15.99 4.15
N ASN A 96 -20.00 16.02 3.73
CA ASN A 96 -19.43 15.11 2.72
C ASN A 96 -17.92 14.85 2.98
N SER A 97 -17.33 15.51 3.97
CA SER A 97 -15.89 15.52 4.24
C SER A 97 -15.36 14.28 4.97
N GLU A 98 -16.20 13.51 5.67
CA GLU A 98 -15.73 12.36 6.44
C GLU A 98 -15.36 11.18 5.53
N SER A 99 -16.14 10.97 4.46
CA SER A 99 -15.84 9.99 3.40
C SER A 99 -14.61 10.35 2.58
N ASP A 100 -14.38 11.64 2.31
CA ASP A 100 -13.22 12.10 1.54
C ASP A 100 -11.94 12.08 2.38
N LEU A 101 -12.03 12.43 3.67
CA LEU A 101 -10.91 12.26 4.60
C LEU A 101 -10.57 10.80 4.86
N LEU A 102 -11.57 9.90 4.89
CA LEU A 102 -11.33 8.46 4.99
C LEU A 102 -10.68 7.92 3.72
N ARG A 103 -11.13 8.38 2.53
CA ARG A 103 -10.53 8.04 1.23
C ARG A 103 -9.10 8.58 1.11
N ASP A 104 -8.84 9.80 1.55
CA ASP A 104 -7.49 10.39 1.56
C ASP A 104 -6.60 9.74 2.60
N HIS A 105 -7.12 9.38 3.78
CA HIS A 105 -6.39 8.61 4.78
C HIS A 105 -6.08 7.19 4.27
N ILE A 106 -7.02 6.55 3.55
CA ILE A 106 -6.81 5.26 2.89
C ILE A 106 -5.77 5.42 1.77
N LEU A 107 -5.86 6.42 0.90
CA LEU A 107 -4.91 6.65 -0.19
C LEU A 107 -3.52 7.03 0.33
N LEU A 108 -3.43 7.77 1.44
CA LEU A 108 -2.19 8.10 2.12
C LEU A 108 -1.61 6.87 2.81
N SER A 109 -2.46 6.05 3.45
CA SER A 109 -2.07 4.77 4.07
C SER A 109 -1.59 3.79 3.00
N VAL A 110 -2.31 3.61 1.89
CA VAL A 110 -1.94 2.79 0.74
C VAL A 110 -0.65 3.31 0.09
N SER A 111 -0.46 4.63 -0.02
CA SER A 111 0.78 5.22 -0.55
C SER A 111 1.96 5.02 0.41
N ILE A 112 1.75 5.14 1.72
CA ILE A 112 2.78 4.89 2.74
C ILE A 112 3.14 3.39 2.76
N LEU A 113 2.16 2.50 2.70
CA LEU A 113 2.34 1.04 2.62
C LEU A 113 3.09 0.64 1.34
N TYR A 114 2.77 1.27 0.20
CA TYR A 114 3.41 1.01 -1.09
C TYR A 114 4.88 1.49 -1.12
N PHE A 115 5.18 2.66 -0.52
CA PHE A 115 6.52 3.26 -0.57
C PHE A 115 7.46 2.87 0.58
N HIS A 116 6.96 2.61 1.78
CA HIS A 116 7.81 2.37 2.96
C HIS A 116 7.91 0.89 3.37
N PHE A 117 7.02 -0.01 2.89
CA PHE A 117 6.96 -1.39 3.40
C PHE A 117 7.15 -2.48 2.33
N ILE A 118 6.73 -2.24 1.07
CA ILE A 118 6.92 -3.20 -0.04
C ILE A 118 8.39 -3.59 -0.29
N PRO A 119 9.40 -2.70 -0.19
CA PRO A 119 10.79 -3.09 -0.38
C PRO A 119 11.31 -4.06 0.70
N SER A 120 10.81 -3.98 1.94
CA SER A 120 11.32 -4.78 3.06
C SER A 120 10.68 -6.15 3.21
N ILE A 121 9.42 -6.35 2.80
CA ILE A 121 8.76 -7.66 2.90
C ILE A 121 9.17 -8.61 1.76
N PHE A 122 9.43 -8.08 0.56
CA PHE A 122 9.56 -8.89 -0.66
C PHE A 122 10.98 -8.99 -1.23
N SER A 123 11.98 -8.50 -0.50
CA SER A 123 13.39 -8.67 -0.87
C SER A 123 13.92 -10.07 -0.48
N GLU A 124 13.25 -11.16 -0.88
CA GLU A 124 13.95 -12.43 -1.01
C GLU A 124 13.28 -13.37 -2.03
N ALA A 125 14.07 -13.75 -3.03
CA ALA A 125 13.73 -14.75 -4.04
C ALA A 125 13.57 -16.15 -3.40
N PRO A 126 12.83 -17.07 -4.04
CA PRO A 126 12.65 -18.43 -3.51
C PRO A 126 13.98 -19.21 -3.58
N GLY A 127 14.62 -19.38 -2.43
CA GLY A 127 15.68 -20.36 -2.21
C GLY A 127 15.08 -21.77 -2.07
N GLN A 128 15.65 -22.70 -2.82
CA GLN A 128 15.27 -24.09 -3.01
C GLN A 128 14.98 -24.84 -1.69
N SER A 129 13.89 -25.58 -1.70
CA SER A 129 13.55 -26.60 -0.71
C SER A 129 14.63 -27.68 -0.69
N SER A 130 15.33 -27.81 0.43
CA SER A 130 16.20 -28.94 0.75
C SER A 130 15.38 -30.22 0.84
N ALA A 131 15.50 -31.11 -0.14
CA ALA A 131 15.04 -32.48 -0.04
C ALA A 131 16.04 -33.30 0.79
N SER A 132 15.64 -33.66 2.01
CA SER A 132 16.29 -34.68 2.82
C SER A 132 15.64 -36.04 2.52
N GLY A 133 16.42 -36.97 1.95
CA GLY A 133 16.05 -38.37 1.76
C GLY A 133 17.31 -39.21 1.43
N PRO A 134 17.47 -40.43 1.98
CA PRO A 134 18.78 -41.04 2.20
C PRO A 134 19.36 -41.77 0.98
N PHE A 135 20.70 -41.87 1.02
CA PHE A 135 21.61 -42.74 0.28
C PHE A 135 21.00 -43.94 -0.46
N ASN A 136 21.26 -44.04 -1.77
CA ASN A 136 21.70 -45.31 -2.35
C ASN A 136 22.73 -45.09 -3.47
N ARG A 137 23.69 -46.00 -3.55
CA ARG A 137 24.97 -45.92 -4.24
C ARG A 137 24.92 -46.80 -5.49
N THR A 138 25.23 -46.27 -6.68
CA THR A 138 25.72 -47.09 -7.81
C THR A 138 26.46 -46.23 -8.84
N ALA A 139 27.49 -46.85 -9.42
CA ALA A 139 28.58 -46.25 -10.17
C ALA A 139 28.28 -46.02 -11.66
N GLY A 140 29.07 -45.11 -12.27
CA GLY A 140 29.50 -45.23 -13.67
C GLY A 140 29.28 -44.00 -14.56
N GLY A 141 30.38 -43.49 -15.14
CA GLY A 141 30.33 -42.99 -16.53
C GLY A 141 30.56 -41.51 -16.81
N LYS A 142 31.84 -41.19 -17.09
CA LYS A 142 32.39 -40.28 -18.13
C LYS A 142 32.07 -38.76 -18.11
N ALA A 143 33.18 -38.03 -18.27
CA ALA A 143 33.33 -36.59 -18.39
C ALA A 143 32.82 -36.01 -19.72
N GLY A 144 32.30 -34.79 -19.65
CA GLY A 144 32.07 -33.86 -20.77
C GLY A 144 32.30 -32.41 -20.29
N PRO A 145 32.76 -31.48 -21.16
CA PRO A 145 33.36 -30.23 -20.73
C PRO A 145 32.34 -29.15 -20.36
N ALA A 146 32.80 -28.24 -19.52
CA ALA A 146 32.09 -27.12 -18.93
C ALA A 146 31.55 -26.12 -19.97
N SER A 147 30.26 -25.78 -19.85
CA SER A 147 29.71 -24.54 -20.38
C SER A 147 29.51 -23.59 -19.20
N ALA A 148 30.28 -22.50 -19.20
CA ALA A 148 30.18 -21.43 -18.22
C ALA A 148 28.87 -20.67 -18.46
N GLN A 149 27.83 -21.03 -17.73
CA GLN A 149 26.58 -20.29 -17.74
C GLN A 149 26.72 -19.10 -16.77
N GLN A 150 26.97 -17.93 -17.36
CA GLN A 150 27.07 -16.66 -16.68
C GLN A 150 25.83 -16.35 -15.84
N CYS A 151 26.06 -15.94 -14.59
CA CYS A 151 25.04 -15.37 -13.72
C CYS A 151 24.45 -14.09 -14.35
N PRO A 152 23.12 -13.95 -14.47
CA PRO A 152 22.53 -12.65 -14.80
C PRO A 152 22.58 -11.72 -13.57
N PRO A 153 22.77 -10.40 -13.76
CA PRO A 153 22.75 -9.43 -12.67
C PRO A 153 21.35 -9.36 -12.05
N ALA A 154 21.31 -9.23 -10.72
CA ALA A 154 20.10 -9.15 -9.90
C ALA A 154 19.18 -8.02 -10.38
N ALA A 155 18.14 -8.38 -11.14
CA ALA A 155 17.03 -7.49 -11.45
C ALA A 155 16.22 -7.24 -10.18
N ALA A 156 15.86 -5.98 -9.94
CA ALA A 156 14.91 -5.59 -8.90
C ALA A 156 13.65 -6.48 -8.94
N PRO A 157 13.00 -6.77 -7.80
CA PRO A 157 11.83 -7.64 -7.78
C PRO A 157 10.75 -7.05 -8.69
N ASN A 158 10.54 -7.68 -9.84
CA ASN A 158 9.50 -7.29 -10.78
C ASN A 158 8.15 -7.29 -10.04
N ALA A 159 7.38 -6.20 -10.10
CA ALA A 159 6.06 -6.13 -9.47
C ALA A 159 5.12 -7.27 -9.91
N LYS A 160 5.33 -7.81 -11.12
CA LYS A 160 4.67 -9.03 -11.62
C LYS A 160 4.95 -10.26 -10.74
N ASN A 161 6.16 -10.37 -10.18
CA ASN A 161 6.56 -11.47 -9.30
C ASN A 161 5.91 -11.34 -7.92
N VAL A 162 5.79 -10.13 -7.37
CA VAL A 162 5.18 -9.91 -6.04
C VAL A 162 3.68 -10.17 -6.07
N LYS A 163 2.99 -9.65 -7.09
CA LYS A 163 1.55 -9.91 -7.27
C LYS A 163 1.26 -11.40 -7.42
N GLN A 164 2.09 -12.11 -8.20
CA GLN A 164 1.94 -13.55 -8.37
C GLN A 164 2.22 -14.32 -7.08
N MET A 165 3.28 -13.97 -6.35
CA MET A 165 3.61 -14.59 -5.07
C MET A 165 2.46 -14.45 -4.06
N LEU A 166 1.82 -13.27 -3.99
CA LEU A 166 0.69 -13.07 -3.09
C LEU A 166 -0.53 -13.89 -3.51
N LEU A 167 -0.76 -14.02 -4.82
CA LEU A 167 -1.83 -14.86 -5.35
C LEU A 167 -1.60 -16.34 -4.99
N ASP A 168 -0.38 -16.82 -5.18
CA ASP A 168 0.01 -18.20 -4.83
C ASP A 168 -0.09 -18.43 -3.33
N TRP A 169 0.26 -17.44 -2.51
CA TRP A 169 0.06 -17.51 -1.06
C TRP A 169 -1.43 -17.62 -0.70
N CYS A 170 -2.31 -16.82 -1.33
CA CYS A 170 -3.75 -16.92 -1.08
C CYS A 170 -4.25 -18.33 -1.41
N ARG A 171 -3.92 -18.84 -2.61
CA ARG A 171 -4.25 -20.21 -3.05
C ARG A 171 -3.79 -21.25 -2.05
N ALA A 172 -2.52 -21.20 -1.62
CA ALA A 172 -1.97 -22.16 -0.67
C ALA A 172 -2.64 -22.09 0.71
N LYS A 173 -3.18 -20.94 1.11
CA LYS A 173 -3.90 -20.78 2.38
C LYS A 173 -5.36 -21.21 2.30
N THR A 174 -5.97 -21.12 1.13
CA THR A 174 -7.37 -21.48 0.92
C THR A 174 -7.57 -22.85 0.27
N GLU A 175 -6.51 -23.57 -0.10
CA GLU A 175 -6.57 -24.91 -0.71
C GLU A 175 -7.48 -25.91 0.03
N PRO A 176 -7.54 -25.92 1.38
CA PRO A 176 -8.42 -26.85 2.09
C PRO A 176 -9.91 -26.47 2.10
N TYR A 177 -10.29 -25.31 1.53
CA TYR A 177 -11.66 -24.80 1.61
C TYR A 177 -12.44 -25.11 0.34
N GLU A 178 -13.57 -25.77 0.52
CA GLU A 178 -14.52 -25.98 -0.57
C GLU A 178 -15.15 -24.66 -1.03
N GLY A 179 -15.49 -24.60 -2.32
CA GLY A 179 -16.12 -23.44 -2.92
C GLY A 179 -15.18 -22.24 -3.17
N VAL A 180 -13.87 -22.40 -2.98
CA VAL A 180 -12.88 -21.34 -3.20
C VAL A 180 -11.91 -21.72 -4.30
N ASP A 181 -11.92 -20.94 -5.39
CA ASP A 181 -10.90 -21.01 -6.44
C ASP A 181 -10.35 -19.61 -6.76
N ILE A 182 -9.20 -19.28 -6.19
CA ILE A 182 -8.56 -17.98 -6.33
C ILE A 182 -7.70 -17.95 -7.59
N GLN A 183 -8.20 -17.33 -8.65
CA GLN A 183 -7.51 -17.20 -9.94
C GLN A 183 -6.97 -15.79 -10.21
N ASN A 184 -7.54 -14.79 -9.54
CA ASN A 184 -7.21 -13.39 -9.72
C ASN A 184 -7.55 -12.60 -8.44
N PHE A 185 -7.33 -11.29 -8.45
CA PHE A 185 -7.73 -10.38 -7.36
C PHE A 185 -9.04 -9.65 -7.64
N SER A 186 -9.95 -10.19 -8.45
CA SER A 186 -11.20 -9.53 -8.83
C SER A 186 -12.36 -10.52 -8.70
N SER A 187 -12.78 -11.14 -9.80
CA SER A 187 -13.93 -12.04 -9.85
C SER A 187 -13.88 -13.21 -8.86
N SER A 188 -12.69 -13.72 -8.51
CA SER A 188 -12.54 -14.78 -7.49
C SER A 188 -12.91 -14.35 -6.07
N TRP A 189 -13.13 -13.06 -5.83
CA TRP A 189 -13.39 -12.49 -4.51
C TRP A 189 -14.79 -11.88 -4.39
N LYS A 190 -15.60 -11.94 -5.44
CA LYS A 190 -16.85 -11.18 -5.58
C LYS A 190 -17.98 -11.62 -4.64
N ASP A 191 -17.94 -12.87 -4.16
CA ASP A 191 -18.97 -13.46 -3.29
C ASP A 191 -18.60 -13.39 -1.80
N GLY A 192 -17.40 -12.88 -1.49
CA GLY A 192 -16.88 -12.77 -0.13
C GLY A 192 -16.34 -14.09 0.45
N ILE A 193 -16.57 -15.24 -0.19
CA ILE A 193 -16.19 -16.55 0.36
C ILE A 193 -14.66 -16.70 0.43
N ALA A 194 -13.95 -16.23 -0.59
CA ALA A 194 -12.48 -16.22 -0.59
C ALA A 194 -11.89 -15.38 0.57
N PHE A 195 -12.53 -14.25 0.93
CA PHE A 195 -12.14 -13.45 2.09
C PHE A 195 -12.40 -14.22 3.39
N CYS A 196 -13.58 -14.81 3.54
CA CYS A 196 -13.93 -15.62 4.72
C CYS A 196 -12.95 -16.79 4.89
N ALA A 197 -12.66 -17.55 3.84
CA ALA A 197 -11.73 -18.69 3.89
C ALA A 197 -10.33 -18.27 4.34
N LEU A 198 -9.82 -17.17 3.78
CA LEU A 198 -8.50 -16.67 4.10
C LEU A 198 -8.42 -16.19 5.56
N VAL A 199 -9.42 -15.47 6.06
CA VAL A 199 -9.48 -15.03 7.47
C VAL A 199 -9.60 -16.24 8.40
N HIS A 200 -10.52 -17.16 8.12
CA HIS A 200 -10.74 -18.38 8.89
C HIS A 200 -9.48 -19.25 8.98
N ARG A 201 -8.61 -19.23 7.95
CA ARG A 201 -7.34 -19.98 7.98
C ARG A 201 -6.40 -19.56 9.12
N PHE A 202 -6.46 -18.30 9.53
CA PHE A 202 -5.65 -17.77 10.63
C PHE A 202 -6.42 -17.74 11.95
N PHE A 203 -7.76 -17.68 11.88
CA PHE A 203 -8.64 -17.59 13.03
C PHE A 203 -9.80 -18.60 12.89
N PRO A 204 -9.54 -19.92 13.01
CA PRO A 204 -10.56 -20.94 12.77
C PRO A 204 -11.71 -20.89 13.79
N ASP A 205 -11.44 -20.37 15.00
CA ASP A 205 -12.46 -20.25 16.05
C ASP A 205 -13.32 -18.99 15.92
N SER A 206 -13.14 -18.18 14.86
CA SER A 206 -13.81 -16.89 14.73
C SER A 206 -15.24 -16.97 14.21
N PHE A 207 -15.55 -17.94 13.35
CA PHE A 207 -16.87 -18.24 12.81
C PHE A 207 -16.88 -19.61 12.14
N GLU A 208 -18.06 -20.20 11.92
CA GLU A 208 -18.18 -21.48 11.22
C GLU A 208 -18.20 -21.29 9.70
N TYR A 209 -17.16 -21.77 9.00
CA TYR A 209 -17.07 -21.62 7.53
C TYR A 209 -18.08 -22.49 6.77
N SER A 210 -18.40 -23.70 7.26
CA SER A 210 -19.25 -24.69 6.58
C SER A 210 -20.68 -24.22 6.30
N ILE A 211 -21.17 -23.24 7.05
CA ILE A 211 -22.53 -22.71 6.92
C ILE A 211 -22.61 -21.45 6.04
N LEU A 212 -21.48 -20.96 5.52
CA LEU A 212 -21.45 -19.76 4.68
C LEU A 212 -22.11 -20.03 3.33
N ASN A 213 -22.92 -19.06 2.88
CA ASN A 213 -23.63 -19.13 1.62
C ASN A 213 -22.98 -18.20 0.59
N PRO A 214 -22.54 -18.67 -0.58
CA PRO A 214 -21.97 -17.83 -1.62
C PRO A 214 -22.95 -16.81 -2.20
N ASN A 215 -24.26 -16.90 -1.93
CA ASN A 215 -25.25 -15.91 -2.36
C ASN A 215 -25.42 -14.75 -1.36
N GLN A 216 -24.86 -14.88 -0.16
CA GLN A 216 -24.94 -13.86 0.91
C GLN A 216 -23.73 -12.91 0.87
N HIS A 217 -23.48 -12.29 -0.28
CA HIS A 217 -22.23 -11.54 -0.54
C HIS A 217 -21.94 -10.48 0.53
N LYS A 218 -22.95 -9.66 0.85
CA LYS A 218 -22.79 -8.56 1.82
C LYS A 218 -22.39 -9.07 3.19
N GLU A 219 -23.05 -10.11 3.66
CA GLU A 219 -22.84 -10.73 4.96
C GLU A 219 -21.45 -11.38 5.02
N ASN A 220 -21.03 -12.05 3.93
CA ASN A 220 -19.69 -12.63 3.82
C ASN A 220 -18.60 -11.54 3.90
N PHE A 221 -18.75 -10.44 3.17
CA PHE A 221 -17.79 -9.33 3.24
C PHE A 221 -17.73 -8.70 4.63
N GLN A 222 -18.89 -8.41 5.24
CA GLN A 222 -18.97 -7.84 6.57
C GLN A 222 -18.33 -8.76 7.62
N LEU A 223 -18.61 -10.06 7.57
CA LEU A 223 -18.04 -11.05 8.48
C LEU A 223 -16.51 -11.10 8.35
N ALA A 224 -16.00 -11.19 7.12
CA ALA A 224 -14.57 -11.28 6.88
C ALA A 224 -13.84 -10.01 7.34
N PHE A 225 -14.32 -8.81 6.97
CA PHE A 225 -13.65 -7.55 7.27
C PHE A 225 -13.71 -7.21 8.76
N SER A 226 -14.88 -7.35 9.40
CA SER A 226 -15.01 -7.12 10.85
C SER A 226 -14.15 -8.08 11.67
N THR A 227 -14.03 -9.34 11.23
CA THR A 227 -13.16 -10.33 11.89
C THR A 227 -11.68 -10.01 11.69
N ALA A 228 -11.28 -9.64 10.48
CA ALA A 228 -9.91 -9.23 10.17
C ALA A 228 -9.50 -7.98 10.96
N GLU A 229 -10.37 -6.98 11.07
CA GLU A 229 -10.14 -5.79 11.88
C GLU A 229 -9.98 -6.16 13.36
N ARG A 230 -10.94 -6.90 13.93
CA ARG A 230 -10.95 -7.26 15.34
C ARG A 230 -9.77 -8.15 15.77
N LEU A 231 -9.40 -9.13 14.95
CA LEU A 231 -8.41 -10.15 15.32
C LEU A 231 -7.01 -9.84 14.77
N ALA A 232 -6.92 -9.32 13.54
CA ALA A 232 -5.66 -8.98 12.90
C ALA A 232 -5.32 -7.48 12.96
N GLY A 233 -6.24 -6.59 13.33
CA GLY A 233 -6.01 -5.15 13.30
C GLY A 233 -5.94 -4.59 11.87
N CYS A 234 -6.52 -5.32 10.90
CA CYS A 234 -6.52 -4.91 9.50
C CYS A 234 -7.55 -3.79 9.28
N PRO A 235 -7.15 -2.60 8.78
CA PRO A 235 -8.08 -1.50 8.56
C PRO A 235 -9.11 -1.84 7.46
N PRO A 236 -10.35 -1.33 7.57
CA PRO A 236 -11.41 -1.57 6.59
C PRO A 236 -11.21 -0.70 5.35
N LEU A 237 -10.32 -1.13 4.44
CA LEU A 237 -10.03 -0.40 3.19
C LEU A 237 -11.11 -0.57 2.11
N LEU A 238 -11.99 -1.55 2.28
CA LEU A 238 -13.05 -1.90 1.33
C LEU A 238 -14.41 -1.81 2.03
N ASP A 239 -15.39 -1.20 1.35
CA ASP A 239 -16.77 -1.14 1.82
C ASP A 239 -17.58 -2.32 1.24
N PRO A 240 -18.15 -3.21 2.09
CA PRO A 240 -19.06 -4.27 1.65
C PRO A 240 -20.20 -3.79 0.75
N ASP A 241 -20.76 -2.62 1.03
CA ASP A 241 -21.87 -2.06 0.26
C ASP A 241 -21.43 -1.67 -1.16
N ASP A 242 -20.20 -1.18 -1.34
CA ASP A 242 -19.64 -0.91 -2.67
C ASP A 242 -19.36 -2.21 -3.43
N LEU A 243 -18.77 -3.20 -2.77
CA LEU A 243 -18.41 -4.48 -3.40
C LEU A 243 -19.63 -5.23 -3.97
N VAL A 244 -20.77 -5.14 -3.29
CA VAL A 244 -22.02 -5.80 -3.73
C VAL A 244 -22.71 -5.04 -4.86
N ARG A 245 -22.55 -3.71 -4.94
CA ARG A 245 -23.09 -2.89 -6.03
C ARG A 245 -22.37 -3.13 -7.36
N MET A 246 -21.12 -3.57 -7.30
CA MET A 246 -20.29 -3.81 -8.48
C MET A 246 -20.47 -5.23 -9.02
N ARG A 247 -20.36 -5.41 -10.34
CA ARG A 247 -20.38 -6.74 -10.96
C ARG A 247 -19.20 -7.59 -10.49
N GLU A 248 -18.02 -6.97 -10.41
CA GLU A 248 -16.78 -7.55 -9.91
C GLU A 248 -15.95 -6.45 -9.23
N PRO A 249 -15.19 -6.75 -8.17
CA PRO A 249 -14.40 -5.74 -7.48
C PRO A 249 -13.15 -5.34 -8.28
N ASP A 250 -12.70 -4.08 -8.15
CA ASP A 250 -11.46 -3.62 -8.79
C ASP A 250 -10.26 -4.40 -8.22
N TRP A 251 -9.45 -4.94 -9.12
CA TRP A 251 -8.36 -5.84 -8.74
C TRP A 251 -7.27 -5.17 -7.90
N LYS A 252 -7.10 -3.85 -8.01
CA LYS A 252 -6.13 -3.10 -7.20
C LYS A 252 -6.65 -2.96 -5.78
N CYS A 253 -7.93 -2.65 -5.61
CA CYS A 253 -8.54 -2.53 -4.28
C CYS A 253 -8.43 -3.84 -3.49
N VAL A 254 -8.80 -4.97 -4.11
CA VAL A 254 -8.64 -6.28 -3.47
C VAL A 254 -7.18 -6.61 -3.21
N TYR A 255 -6.30 -6.42 -4.20
CA TYR A 255 -4.86 -6.68 -4.02
C TYR A 255 -4.27 -5.89 -2.85
N THR A 256 -4.58 -4.59 -2.77
CA THR A 256 -4.14 -3.71 -1.68
C THR A 256 -4.68 -4.16 -0.33
N TYR A 257 -5.95 -4.55 -0.24
CA TYR A 257 -6.50 -5.08 1.01
C TYR A 257 -5.79 -6.37 1.45
N ILE A 258 -5.53 -7.31 0.52
CA ILE A 258 -4.84 -8.56 0.84
C ILE A 258 -3.38 -8.33 1.25
N GLN A 259 -2.70 -7.36 0.62
CA GLN A 259 -1.36 -6.95 1.06
C GLN A 259 -1.37 -6.44 2.50
N GLU A 260 -2.37 -5.61 2.83
CA GLU A 260 -2.50 -5.05 4.17
C GLU A 260 -2.83 -6.12 5.21
N PHE A 261 -3.74 -7.04 4.88
CA PHE A 261 -4.05 -8.17 5.73
C PHE A 261 -2.81 -9.05 5.97
N TYR A 262 -2.05 -9.34 4.92
CA TYR A 262 -0.78 -10.07 5.03
C TYR A 262 0.20 -9.36 5.99
N ARG A 263 0.38 -8.04 5.85
CA ARG A 263 1.22 -7.23 6.75
C ARG A 263 0.76 -7.38 8.21
N CYS A 264 -0.53 -7.21 8.48
CA CYS A 264 -1.10 -7.32 9.82
C CYS A 264 -0.82 -8.69 10.45
N LEU A 265 -0.90 -9.76 9.65
CA LEU A 265 -0.57 -11.11 10.10
C LEU A 265 0.93 -11.29 10.39
N VAL A 266 1.81 -10.69 9.58
CA VAL A 266 3.27 -10.72 9.82
C VAL A 266 3.62 -9.99 11.10
N GLU A 267 3.05 -8.81 11.35
CA GLU A 267 3.28 -8.03 12.58
C GLU A 267 2.83 -8.76 13.83
N LYS A 268 1.74 -9.55 13.73
CA LYS A 268 1.27 -10.43 14.80
C LYS A 268 2.06 -11.75 14.91
N GLY A 269 3.03 -11.99 14.02
CA GLY A 269 3.82 -13.22 14.00
C GLY A 269 3.05 -14.45 13.52
N LEU A 270 1.87 -14.27 12.94
CA LEU A 270 1.02 -15.35 12.39
C LEU A 270 1.50 -15.84 11.03
N VAL A 271 2.25 -15.00 10.31
CA VAL A 271 2.95 -15.37 9.08
C VAL A 271 4.45 -15.27 9.32
N LYS A 272 5.14 -16.41 9.16
CA LYS A 272 6.60 -16.47 9.32
C LYS A 272 7.29 -15.94 8.07
N THR A 273 7.83 -14.73 8.17
CA THR A 273 8.88 -14.25 7.26
C THR A 273 10.21 -14.63 7.88
N LYS A 274 11.12 -15.28 7.14
CA LYS A 274 12.48 -15.57 7.66
C LYS A 274 13.10 -14.25 8.13
N LYS A 275 13.33 -14.08 9.44
CA LYS A 275 14.16 -12.99 9.95
C LYS A 275 15.60 -13.29 9.52
N ARG A 276 16.27 -12.33 8.88
CA ARG A 276 17.73 -12.40 8.76
C ARG A 276 18.35 -12.34 10.16
N PRO A 277 19.31 -13.21 10.48
CA PRO A 277 20.18 -13.04 11.66
C PRO A 277 21.00 -11.75 11.55
#